data_AF-A0A2N2DLA7-F1
#
_entry.id   AF-A0A2N2DLA7-F1
#
_cell.length_a   1.000
_cell.length_b   1.000
_cell.length_c   1.000
_cell.angle_alpha   90.00
_cell.angle_beta   90.00
_cell.angle_gamma   90.00
#
_symmetry.space_group_name_H-M   'P 1'
#
loop_
_entity.id
_entity.type
_entity.pdbx_description
1 polymer ?
#
loop_
_entity_poly.entity_id
_entity_poly.type
_entity_poly.pdbx_seq_one_letter_code
_entity_poly.pdbx_strand_id
1 'polypeptide(L)'
;MFFMTVSRQTGSLGYQITQQLSKQLGLEVITHNFVMKEWLPEVAGKHELHMLTESPGFYLNISESGISFADYIRKRLEEVVANQSVIILGLGSQLIFANHPNALHVRVIASDAIRMSRVMETHRLEKHDAERFLELSDRKHRRYIHTIYGKDWSDPELYHITLNTDNMGIKEAVSLLVCMAEVKKTALASPVDRVDPEETKQPPSFRHASEEEFSKILDMYNIAWDYEPRTFPIEWDAEGNITKAFTPDFYLPRFDTYIEITTMDQKYVTEKNRKVRRLRELYPGTNIRIVFKNDFYSLLKRFGLREDFAGKGIDSKEADAKGIEGKIVEETGVEGE
;
A
#
# COMPACT_ATOMS: atom_id res chain seq x y z
N MET A 1 -7.34 13.64 5.89
CA MET A 1 -7.59 13.89 4.44
C MET A 1 -6.43 13.37 3.59
N PHE A 2 -6.52 13.42 2.24
CA PHE A 2 -5.38 13.17 1.35
C PHE A 2 -4.44 14.38 1.35
N PHE A 3 -3.13 14.17 1.32
CA PHE A 3 -2.19 15.27 1.10
C PHE A 3 -0.95 14.80 0.38
N MET A 4 -0.27 15.74 -0.26
CA MET A 4 0.97 15.50 -0.99
C MET A 4 2.08 16.34 -0.38
N THR A 5 3.24 15.74 -0.16
CA THR A 5 4.45 16.50 0.14
C THR A 5 5.34 16.55 -1.08
N VAL A 6 5.92 17.71 -1.35
CA VAL A 6 6.82 17.93 -2.48
C VAL A 6 8.16 18.43 -1.96
N SER A 7 9.21 17.69 -2.26
CA SER A 7 10.61 18.09 -2.06
C SER A 7 11.27 18.29 -3.42
N ARG A 8 12.19 19.25 -3.55
CA ARG A 8 12.75 19.59 -4.87
C ARG A 8 14.15 20.18 -4.82
N GLN A 9 14.96 19.84 -5.81
CA GLN A 9 16.21 20.56 -6.10
C GLN A 9 15.94 21.92 -6.73
N THR A 10 16.79 22.92 -6.45
CA THR A 10 16.69 24.21 -7.15
C THR A 10 16.97 24.02 -8.64
N GLY A 11 16.16 24.62 -9.52
CA GLY A 11 16.26 24.44 -10.97
C GLY A 11 15.61 23.16 -11.52
N SER A 12 14.98 22.32 -10.68
CA SER A 12 14.35 21.04 -11.10
C SER A 12 12.93 21.15 -11.67
N LEU A 13 12.37 22.36 -11.81
CA LEU A 13 10.95 22.61 -12.11
C LEU A 13 9.95 22.23 -11.00
N GLY A 14 10.41 21.76 -9.83
CA GLY A 14 9.53 21.34 -8.76
C GLY A 14 8.52 22.40 -8.30
N TYR A 15 8.91 23.68 -8.25
CA TYR A 15 7.98 24.77 -7.89
C TYR A 15 6.87 24.94 -8.94
N GLN A 16 7.23 24.96 -10.22
CA GLN A 16 6.28 25.11 -11.32
C GLN A 16 5.31 23.92 -11.40
N ILE A 17 5.82 22.70 -11.20
CA ILE A 17 5.00 21.48 -11.10
C ILE A 17 4.01 21.62 -9.94
N THR A 18 4.45 22.00 -8.74
CA THR A 18 3.57 22.19 -7.57
C THR A 18 2.48 23.23 -7.83
N GLN A 19 2.82 24.37 -8.44
CA GLN A 19 1.84 25.41 -8.74
C GLN A 19 0.78 24.96 -9.75
N GLN A 20 1.18 24.24 -10.80
CA GLN A 20 0.25 23.73 -11.79
C GLN A 20 -0.60 22.58 -11.22
N LEU A 21 0.00 21.73 -10.38
CA LEU A 21 -0.70 20.65 -9.69
C LEU A 21 -1.77 21.18 -8.73
N SER A 22 -1.46 22.22 -7.95
CA SER A 22 -2.42 22.92 -7.08
C SER A 22 -3.64 23.40 -7.84
N LYS A 23 -3.44 24.04 -9.01
CA LYS A 23 -4.54 24.49 -9.87
C LYS A 23 -5.38 23.35 -10.41
N GLN A 24 -4.76 22.24 -10.81
CA GLN A 24 -5.49 21.08 -11.36
C GLN A 24 -6.28 20.32 -10.31
N LEU A 25 -5.74 20.16 -9.10
CA LEU A 25 -6.40 19.43 -8.02
C LEU A 25 -7.30 20.31 -7.15
N GLY A 26 -7.26 21.64 -7.32
CA GLY A 26 -7.97 22.59 -6.46
C GLY A 26 -7.48 22.58 -5.00
N LEU A 27 -6.19 22.29 -4.78
CA LEU A 27 -5.60 22.17 -3.45
C LEU A 27 -4.72 23.37 -3.11
N GLU A 28 -4.79 23.81 -1.86
CA GLU A 28 -3.89 24.84 -1.34
C GLU A 28 -2.44 24.35 -1.25
N VAL A 29 -1.48 25.29 -1.30
CA VAL A 29 -0.05 24.99 -1.17
C VAL A 29 0.53 25.66 0.06
N ILE A 30 0.94 24.86 1.04
CA ILE A 30 1.70 25.34 2.18
C ILE A 30 3.18 25.32 1.82
N THR A 31 3.83 26.46 1.99
CA THR A 31 5.26 26.65 1.70
C THR A 31 6.00 27.17 2.93
N HIS A 32 7.33 27.08 2.93
CA HIS A 32 8.14 27.73 3.97
C HIS A 32 7.83 29.23 4.12
N ASN A 33 7.68 29.95 3.00
CA ASN A 33 7.32 31.38 3.02
C ASN A 33 5.94 31.64 3.64
N PHE A 34 4.95 30.78 3.38
CA PHE A 34 3.63 30.87 4.02
C PHE A 34 3.75 30.68 5.53
N VAL A 35 4.45 29.65 5.99
CA VAL A 35 4.67 29.38 7.41
C VAL A 35 5.40 30.53 8.11
N MET A 36 6.43 31.12 7.48
CA MET A 36 7.16 32.27 8.00
C MET A 36 6.29 33.52 8.17
N LYS A 37 5.26 33.69 7.34
CA LYS A 37 4.42 34.89 7.32
C LYS A 37 3.13 34.76 8.13
N GLU A 38 2.51 33.58 8.08
CA GLU A 38 1.16 33.40 8.60
C GLU A 38 1.16 32.66 9.94
N TRP A 39 2.12 31.79 10.22
CA TRP A 39 2.10 30.95 11.43
C TRP A 39 3.12 31.37 12.47
N LEU A 40 4.40 31.49 12.09
CA LEU A 40 5.46 31.76 13.05
C LEU A 40 5.33 33.11 13.77
N PRO A 41 4.76 34.19 13.20
CA PRO A 41 4.52 35.42 13.95
C PRO A 41 3.56 35.27 15.14
N GLU A 42 2.78 34.17 15.23
CA GLU A 42 1.95 33.87 16.39
C GLU A 42 2.78 33.48 17.64
N VAL A 43 4.04 33.04 17.44
CA VAL A 43 4.88 32.45 18.50
C VAL A 43 6.34 32.92 18.48
N ALA A 44 6.68 33.87 17.60
CA ALA A 44 8.03 34.37 17.38
C ALA A 44 8.06 35.90 17.25
N GLY A 45 8.98 36.54 17.97
CA GLY A 45 9.28 37.95 17.80
C GLY A 45 10.07 38.25 16.51
N LYS A 46 10.22 39.54 16.17
CA LYS A 46 10.95 39.98 14.95
C LYS A 46 12.37 39.43 14.84
N HIS A 47 13.09 39.38 15.97
CA HIS A 47 14.47 38.86 15.99
C HIS A 47 14.49 37.35 15.72
N GLU A 48 13.59 36.59 16.34
CA GLU A 48 13.48 35.14 16.15
C GLU A 48 13.08 34.79 14.73
N LEU A 49 12.11 35.51 14.15
CA LEU A 49 11.74 35.37 12.74
C LEU A 49 12.93 35.58 11.80
N HIS A 50 13.79 36.56 12.08
CA HIS A 50 15.03 36.74 11.32
C HIS A 50 15.99 35.56 11.54
N MET A 51 16.22 35.12 12.78
CA MET A 51 17.09 33.98 13.07
C MET A 51 16.63 32.67 12.41
N LEU A 52 15.32 32.46 12.31
CA LEU A 52 14.72 31.33 11.58
C LEU A 52 15.01 31.36 10.08
N THR A 53 15.24 32.53 9.48
CA THR A 53 15.69 32.63 8.08
C THR A 53 17.19 32.33 7.89
N GLU A 54 17.99 32.52 8.94
CA GLU A 54 19.45 32.41 8.87
C GLU A 54 19.97 31.02 9.28
N SER A 55 19.38 30.41 10.31
CA SER A 55 19.91 29.20 10.93
C SER A 55 18.85 28.10 11.10
N PRO A 56 19.02 26.94 10.44
CA PRO A 56 18.17 25.79 10.69
C PRO A 56 18.18 25.28 12.14
N GLY A 57 19.29 25.44 12.85
CA GLY A 57 19.39 25.04 14.27
C GLY A 57 18.45 25.83 15.16
N PHE A 58 18.09 27.06 14.76
CA PHE A 58 17.17 27.90 15.51
C PHE A 58 15.75 27.31 15.57
N TYR A 59 15.38 26.44 14.62
CA TYR A 59 14.09 25.74 14.67
C TYR A 59 13.95 24.80 15.88
N LEU A 60 15.06 24.39 16.49
CA LEU A 60 15.06 23.52 17.68
C LEU A 60 14.86 24.30 18.98
N ASN A 61 14.92 25.63 18.94
CA ASN A 61 14.71 26.48 20.12
C ASN A 61 13.22 26.52 20.50
N ILE A 62 12.96 26.62 21.80
CA ILE A 62 11.63 26.75 22.37
C ILE A 62 11.04 28.13 22.02
N SER A 63 9.83 28.11 21.47
CA SER A 63 9.02 29.29 21.15
C SER A 63 8.16 29.73 22.35
N GLU A 64 7.44 30.85 22.21
CA GLU A 64 6.49 31.33 23.23
C GLU A 64 5.38 30.30 23.56
N SER A 65 5.09 29.38 22.65
CA SER A 65 4.12 28.29 22.85
C SER A 65 4.63 27.13 23.72
N GLY A 66 5.86 27.20 24.23
CA GLY A 66 6.45 26.19 25.13
C GLY A 66 6.97 24.94 24.42
N ILE A 67 6.95 24.90 23.09
CA ILE A 67 7.53 23.85 22.24
C ILE A 67 8.49 24.45 21.23
N SER A 68 9.33 23.60 20.60
CA SER A 68 10.27 24.08 19.57
C SER A 68 9.54 24.66 18.36
N PHE A 69 10.15 25.58 17.61
CA PHE A 69 9.55 26.08 16.36
C PHE A 69 9.31 24.94 15.35
N ALA A 70 10.20 23.94 15.30
CA ALA A 70 10.02 22.74 14.48
C ALA A 70 8.76 21.96 14.89
N ASP A 71 8.54 21.77 16.19
CA ASP A 71 7.37 21.06 16.71
C ASP A 71 6.09 21.89 16.56
N TYR A 72 6.17 23.22 16.68
CA TYR A 72 5.05 24.10 16.38
C TYR A 72 4.61 23.96 14.92
N ILE A 73 5.55 24.01 13.97
CA ILE A 73 5.24 23.80 12.54
C ILE A 73 4.67 22.39 12.32
N ARG A 74 5.24 21.35 12.96
CA ARG A 74 4.72 19.98 12.89
C ARG A 74 3.25 19.92 13.31
N LYS A 75 2.92 20.44 14.50
CA LYS A 75 1.54 20.45 15.01
C LYS A 75 0.58 21.19 14.09
N ARG A 76 0.98 22.37 13.59
CA ARG A 76 0.17 23.14 12.63
C ARG A 76 -0.07 22.37 11.33
N LEU A 77 0.96 21.70 10.80
CA LEU A 77 0.80 20.85 9.61
C LEU A 77 -0.14 19.66 9.90
N GLU A 78 -0.01 19.00 11.05
CA GLU A 78 -0.90 17.91 11.48
C GLU A 78 -2.36 18.36 11.56
N GLU A 79 -2.62 19.54 12.13
CA GLU A 79 -3.95 20.17 12.16
C GLU A 79 -4.49 20.42 10.76
N VAL A 80 -3.67 20.94 9.83
CA VAL A 80 -4.12 21.17 8.45
C VAL A 80 -4.49 19.85 7.76
N VAL A 81 -3.62 18.85 7.78
CA VAL A 81 -3.85 17.59 7.02
C VAL A 81 -4.97 16.72 7.60
N ALA A 82 -5.29 16.91 8.88
CA ALA A 82 -6.46 16.32 9.52
C ALA A 82 -7.75 16.89 8.93
N ASN A 83 -7.81 18.20 8.71
CA ASN A 83 -9.03 18.93 8.35
C ASN A 83 -9.24 19.11 6.83
N GLN A 84 -8.17 19.20 6.04
CA GLN A 84 -8.29 19.47 4.61
C GLN A 84 -7.22 18.76 3.76
N SER A 85 -7.54 18.59 2.48
CA SER A 85 -6.55 18.10 1.52
C SER A 85 -5.64 19.25 1.07
N VAL A 86 -4.32 19.02 1.03
CA VAL A 86 -3.33 20.09 0.82
C VAL A 86 -2.07 19.57 0.12
N ILE A 87 -1.31 20.48 -0.50
CA ILE A 87 0.05 20.21 -0.97
C ILE A 87 1.04 20.95 -0.05
N ILE A 88 2.04 20.26 0.47
CA ILE A 88 3.08 20.84 1.33
C ILE A 88 4.41 20.85 0.56
N LEU A 89 4.95 22.03 0.27
CA LEU A 89 6.22 22.21 -0.45
C LEU A 89 7.36 22.46 0.54
N GLY A 90 8.20 21.44 0.74
CA GLY A 90 9.36 21.49 1.63
C GLY A 90 9.02 21.19 3.09
N LEU A 91 9.57 22.00 4.01
CA LEU A 91 9.36 21.92 5.48
C LEU A 91 9.74 20.59 6.14
N GLY A 92 10.49 19.72 5.46
CA GLY A 92 10.74 18.35 5.97
C GLY A 92 9.46 17.52 6.11
N SER A 93 8.39 17.90 5.40
CA SER A 93 7.07 17.28 5.56
C SER A 93 7.04 15.79 5.21
N GLN A 94 7.91 15.32 4.29
CA GLN A 94 8.06 13.88 4.04
C GLN A 94 8.60 13.09 5.24
N LEU A 95 9.32 13.75 6.14
CA LEU A 95 9.85 13.15 7.37
C LEU A 95 8.84 13.25 8.51
N ILE A 96 8.14 14.39 8.61
CA ILE A 96 7.06 14.58 9.58
C ILE A 96 5.98 13.51 9.39
N PHE A 97 5.64 13.21 8.13
CA PHE A 97 4.54 12.33 7.77
C PHE A 97 4.98 10.98 7.19
N ALA A 98 6.21 10.54 7.46
CA ALA A 98 6.84 9.39 6.79
C ALA A 98 5.96 8.12 6.74
N ASN A 99 5.22 7.84 7.83
CA ASN A 99 4.36 6.67 7.94
C ASN A 99 2.87 7.00 7.81
N HIS A 100 2.51 8.21 7.37
CA HIS A 100 1.12 8.62 7.32
C HIS A 100 0.44 8.00 6.09
N PRO A 101 -0.58 7.14 6.26
CA PRO A 101 -1.11 6.33 5.17
C PRO A 101 -1.73 7.15 4.03
N ASN A 102 -2.19 8.37 4.34
CA ASN A 102 -2.80 9.26 3.36
C ASN A 102 -1.79 10.17 2.63
N ALA A 103 -0.51 10.18 3.02
CA ALA A 103 0.51 11.06 2.47
C ALA A 103 1.11 10.54 1.15
N LEU A 104 1.25 11.38 0.13
CA LEU A 104 2.04 11.08 -1.07
C LEU A 104 3.32 11.91 -1.08
N HIS A 105 4.48 11.26 -0.87
CA HIS A 105 5.78 11.92 -0.80
C HIS A 105 6.46 11.94 -2.17
N VAL A 106 6.64 13.14 -2.72
CA VAL A 106 7.19 13.36 -4.06
C VAL A 106 8.52 14.10 -3.95
N ARG A 107 9.52 13.63 -4.69
CA ARG A 107 10.77 14.36 -4.93
C ARG A 107 10.87 14.77 -6.40
N VAL A 108 11.32 15.99 -6.66
CA VAL A 108 11.61 16.48 -8.02
C VAL A 108 13.09 16.82 -8.15
N ILE A 109 13.76 16.21 -9.12
CA ILE A 109 15.20 16.34 -9.38
C ILE A 109 15.48 16.65 -10.84
N ALA A 110 16.69 17.08 -11.13
CA ALA A 110 17.25 17.13 -12.48
C ALA A 110 18.79 17.12 -12.40
N SER A 111 19.44 16.74 -13.48
CA SER A 111 20.90 16.82 -13.62
C SER A 111 21.41 18.25 -13.43
N ASP A 112 22.63 18.38 -12.93
CA ASP A 112 23.25 19.67 -12.65
C ASP A 112 23.33 20.55 -13.90
N ALA A 113 23.61 19.94 -15.06
CA ALA A 113 23.68 20.66 -16.34
C ALA A 113 22.34 21.32 -16.70
N ILE A 114 21.23 20.57 -16.58
CA ILE A 114 19.88 21.08 -16.86
C ILE A 114 19.46 22.12 -15.83
N ARG A 115 19.71 21.87 -14.54
CA ARG A 115 19.39 22.82 -13.46
C ARG A 115 20.16 24.13 -13.63
N MET A 116 21.44 24.05 -13.99
CA MET A 116 22.30 25.21 -14.24
C MET A 116 21.77 26.01 -15.42
N SER A 117 21.47 25.38 -16.55
CA SER A 117 20.89 26.06 -17.71
C SER A 117 19.60 26.82 -17.36
N ARG A 118 18.70 26.18 -16.60
CA ARG A 118 17.43 26.79 -16.17
C ARG A 118 17.64 27.97 -15.22
N VAL A 119 18.58 27.85 -14.27
CA VAL A 119 18.91 28.91 -13.32
C VAL A 119 19.58 30.09 -14.04
N MET A 120 20.51 29.83 -14.96
CA MET A 120 21.15 30.86 -15.79
C MET A 120 20.09 31.66 -16.55
N GLU A 121 19.14 30.98 -17.21
CA GLU A 121 18.07 31.63 -17.95
C GLU A 121 17.11 32.41 -17.03
N THR A 122 16.64 31.78 -15.95
CA THR A 122 15.63 32.36 -15.05
C THR A 122 16.16 33.57 -14.28
N HIS A 123 17.42 33.52 -13.85
CA HIS A 123 18.04 34.56 -13.02
C HIS A 123 19.02 35.46 -13.79
N ARG A 124 19.22 35.21 -15.08
CA ARG A 124 20.21 35.90 -15.93
C ARG A 124 21.62 35.85 -15.32
N LEU A 125 21.99 34.68 -14.82
CA LEU A 125 23.29 34.43 -14.19
C LEU A 125 24.28 33.87 -15.19
N GLU A 126 25.54 34.26 -15.03
CA GLU A 126 26.67 33.58 -15.67
C GLU A 126 26.88 32.18 -15.09
N LYS A 127 27.56 31.31 -15.85
CA LYS A 127 27.73 29.89 -15.50
C LYS A 127 28.28 29.68 -14.08
N HIS A 128 29.35 30.39 -13.73
CA HIS A 128 30.00 30.29 -12.41
C HIS A 128 29.05 30.70 -11.27
N ASP A 129 28.28 31.77 -11.46
CA ASP A 129 27.36 32.25 -10.43
C ASP A 129 26.14 31.32 -10.30
N ALA A 130 25.68 30.73 -11.39
CA ALA A 130 24.62 29.72 -11.39
C ALA A 130 25.06 28.43 -10.66
N GLU A 131 26.28 27.96 -10.91
CA GLU A 131 26.86 26.80 -10.20
C GLU A 131 26.94 27.06 -8.70
N ARG A 132 27.53 28.20 -8.29
CA ARG A 132 27.59 28.61 -6.89
C ARG A 132 26.20 28.75 -6.27
N PHE A 133 25.24 29.32 -6.99
CA PHE A 133 23.86 29.47 -6.52
C PHE A 133 23.21 28.12 -6.24
N LEU A 134 23.34 27.15 -7.15
CA LEU A 134 22.82 25.80 -6.98
C LEU A 134 23.46 25.09 -5.79
N GLU A 135 24.79 25.15 -5.67
CA GLU A 135 25.51 24.54 -4.56
C GLU A 135 25.06 25.12 -3.21
N LEU A 136 24.97 26.45 -3.10
CA LEU A 136 24.49 27.13 -1.91
C LEU A 136 23.05 26.73 -1.56
N SER A 137 22.17 26.68 -2.56
CA SER A 137 20.77 26.33 -2.35
C SER A 137 20.59 24.88 -1.91
N ASP A 138 21.23 23.93 -2.58
CA ASP A 138 21.14 22.51 -2.23
C ASP A 138 21.78 22.24 -0.87
N ARG A 139 22.88 22.93 -0.55
CA ARG A 139 23.49 22.89 0.79
C ARG A 139 22.54 23.40 1.88
N LYS A 140 21.77 24.46 1.61
CA LYS A 140 20.73 24.95 2.54
C LYS A 140 19.64 23.90 2.76
N HIS A 141 19.13 23.27 1.69
CA HIS A 141 18.12 22.21 1.80
C HIS A 141 18.63 21.01 2.62
N ARG A 142 19.84 20.51 2.31
CA ARG A 142 20.45 19.40 3.04
C ARG A 142 20.69 19.74 4.50
N ARG A 143 21.25 20.93 4.77
CA ARG A 143 21.50 21.40 6.15
C ARG A 143 20.21 21.49 6.96
N TYR A 144 19.14 22.03 6.38
CA TYR A 144 17.85 22.12 7.07
C TYR A 144 17.34 20.74 7.51
N ILE A 145 17.30 19.79 6.57
CA ILE A 145 16.81 18.44 6.84
C ILE A 145 17.72 17.70 7.84
N HIS A 146 19.04 17.77 7.65
CA HIS A 146 19.99 17.11 8.52
C HIS A 146 19.96 17.67 9.94
N THR A 147 19.93 19.00 10.10
CA THR A 147 19.94 19.63 11.42
C THR A 147 18.68 19.33 12.23
N ILE A 148 17.50 19.31 11.60
CA ILE A 148 16.24 19.14 12.33
C ILE A 148 15.86 17.65 12.49
N TYR A 149 16.14 16.82 11.48
CA TYR A 149 15.66 15.43 11.44
C TYR A 149 16.76 14.38 11.41
N GLY A 150 18.03 14.76 11.29
CA GLY A 150 19.16 13.82 11.26
C GLY A 150 19.20 12.93 10.00
N LYS A 151 18.47 13.27 8.94
CA LYS A 151 18.37 12.47 7.71
C LYS A 151 19.11 13.10 6.53
N ASP A 152 19.51 12.28 5.55
CA ASP A 152 20.00 12.79 4.28
C ASP A 152 18.84 13.17 3.37
N TRP A 153 18.82 14.41 2.91
CA TRP A 153 17.80 14.92 2.01
C TRP A 153 17.80 14.22 0.65
N SER A 154 18.93 13.63 0.22
CA SER A 154 19.02 12.88 -1.04
C SER A 154 18.54 11.43 -0.97
N ASP A 155 18.28 10.91 0.23
CA ASP A 155 17.89 9.52 0.43
C ASP A 155 16.57 9.22 -0.31
N PRO A 156 16.58 8.32 -1.32
CA PRO A 156 15.39 8.01 -2.10
C PRO A 156 14.30 7.31 -1.26
N GLU A 157 14.64 6.64 -0.15
CA GLU A 157 13.68 5.93 0.71
C GLU A 157 12.73 6.88 1.45
N LEU A 158 13.03 8.18 1.50
CA LEU A 158 12.18 9.20 2.11
C LEU A 158 11.00 9.61 1.23
N TYR A 159 10.88 9.04 0.02
CA TYR A 159 9.93 9.46 -1.00
C TYR A 159 9.24 8.26 -1.63
N HIS A 160 7.95 8.36 -1.91
CA HIS A 160 7.22 7.34 -2.66
C HIS A 160 7.54 7.41 -4.16
N ILE A 161 7.90 8.60 -4.67
CA ILE A 161 8.30 8.79 -6.07
C ILE A 161 9.33 9.90 -6.21
N THR A 162 10.31 9.69 -7.11
CA THR A 162 11.26 10.70 -7.55
C THR A 162 11.10 10.96 -9.05
N LEU A 163 10.79 12.20 -9.42
CA LEU A 163 10.64 12.64 -10.81
C LEU A 163 11.91 13.36 -11.28
N ASN A 164 12.59 12.79 -12.27
CA ASN A 164 13.68 13.46 -12.97
C ASN A 164 13.14 14.28 -14.15
N THR A 165 13.36 15.59 -14.13
CA THR A 165 12.88 16.52 -15.15
C THR A 165 13.89 16.85 -16.24
N ASP A 166 14.96 16.08 -16.41
CA ASP A 166 15.91 16.26 -17.52
C ASP A 166 15.20 16.26 -18.87
N ASN A 167 14.34 15.25 -19.09
CA ASN A 167 13.55 15.08 -20.32
C ASN A 167 12.04 14.98 -20.06
N MET A 168 11.59 15.33 -18.85
CA MET A 168 10.17 15.32 -18.48
C MET A 168 9.67 16.75 -18.29
N GLY A 169 8.65 17.12 -19.07
CA GLY A 169 8.01 18.41 -19.01
C GLY A 169 7.06 18.56 -17.82
N ILE A 170 6.72 19.80 -17.49
CA ILE A 170 5.82 20.12 -16.36
C ILE A 170 4.47 19.43 -16.53
N LYS A 171 3.89 19.42 -17.74
CA LYS A 171 2.59 18.79 -18.01
C LYS A 171 2.61 17.29 -17.75
N GLU A 172 3.65 16.59 -18.19
CA GLU A 172 3.81 15.14 -18.01
C GLU A 172 3.95 14.80 -16.53
N ALA A 173 4.80 15.52 -15.80
CA ALA A 173 4.98 15.36 -14.37
C ALA A 173 3.68 15.61 -13.59
N VAL A 174 2.95 16.68 -13.93
CA VAL A 174 1.66 17.01 -13.30
C VAL A 174 0.63 15.92 -13.59
N SER A 175 0.49 15.46 -14.84
CA SER A 175 -0.45 14.39 -15.20
C SER A 175 -0.19 13.11 -14.42
N LEU A 176 1.07 12.72 -14.24
CA LEU A 176 1.45 11.56 -13.44
C LEU A 176 1.05 11.76 -11.97
N LEU A 177 1.38 12.92 -11.38
CA LEU A 177 1.07 13.20 -9.99
C LEU A 177 -0.42 13.32 -9.71
N VAL A 178 -1.21 13.85 -10.66
CA VAL A 178 -2.68 13.85 -10.58
C VAL A 178 -3.21 12.42 -10.59
N CYS A 179 -2.74 11.57 -11.50
CA CYS A 179 -3.15 10.17 -11.54
C CYS A 179 -2.86 9.46 -10.21
N MET A 180 -1.65 9.61 -9.66
CA MET A 180 -1.31 9.04 -8.36
C MET A 180 -2.18 9.60 -7.22
N ALA A 181 -2.47 10.89 -7.24
CA ALA A 181 -3.33 11.52 -6.24
C ALA A 181 -4.75 10.95 -6.27
N GLU A 182 -5.34 10.78 -7.47
CA GLU A 182 -6.68 10.22 -7.63
C GLU A 182 -6.72 8.75 -7.21
N VAL A 183 -5.77 7.91 -7.65
CA VAL A 183 -5.67 6.51 -7.20
C VAL A 183 -5.59 6.44 -5.68
N LYS A 184 -4.78 7.30 -5.07
CA LYS A 184 -4.63 7.32 -3.61
C LYS A 184 -5.92 7.77 -2.91
N LYS A 185 -6.62 8.79 -3.41
CA LYS A 185 -7.93 9.21 -2.88
C LYS A 185 -8.96 8.08 -2.99
N THR A 186 -8.98 7.33 -4.09
CA THR A 186 -9.87 6.19 -4.26
C THR A 186 -9.53 5.05 -3.30
N ALA A 187 -8.25 4.71 -3.13
CA ALA A 187 -7.79 3.73 -2.14
C ALA A 187 -8.05 4.15 -0.68
N LEU A 188 -8.18 5.45 -0.41
CA LEU A 188 -8.64 5.94 0.90
C LEU A 188 -10.16 5.79 1.07
N ALA A 189 -10.93 5.85 -0.02
CA ALA A 189 -12.38 5.66 -0.02
C ALA A 189 -12.81 4.19 -0.02
N SER A 190 -11.90 3.26 -0.32
CA SER A 190 -12.10 1.81 -0.28
C SER A 190 -10.84 1.17 0.31
N PRO A 191 -10.85 0.65 1.55
CA PRO A 191 -9.66 0.09 2.23
C PRO A 191 -9.10 -1.21 1.62
N VAL A 192 -9.33 -1.45 0.34
CA VAL A 192 -8.89 -2.61 -0.40
C VAL A 192 -7.55 -2.25 -1.04
N ASP A 193 -6.50 -3.01 -0.76
CA ASP A 193 -5.12 -2.85 -1.28
C ASP A 193 -4.18 -1.91 -0.51
N ARG A 194 -4.20 -1.94 0.83
CA ARG A 194 -2.91 -1.79 1.54
C ARG A 194 -2.22 -3.14 1.51
N VAL A 195 -1.21 -3.26 0.66
CA VAL A 195 -0.25 -4.37 0.76
C VAL A 195 0.47 -4.19 2.09
N ASP A 196 0.09 -4.98 3.09
CA ASP A 196 0.87 -5.12 4.32
C ASP A 196 2.27 -5.61 3.92
N PRO A 197 3.37 -5.06 4.49
CA PRO A 197 4.74 -5.43 4.11
C PRO A 197 5.15 -6.87 4.43
N GLU A 198 4.24 -7.71 4.96
CA GLU A 198 4.46 -9.13 5.15
C GLU A 198 3.64 -9.92 4.13
N GLU A 199 4.25 -10.21 2.98
CA GLU A 199 4.27 -11.55 2.36
C GLU A 199 4.87 -11.47 0.94
N THR A 200 6.19 -11.38 0.87
CA THR A 200 6.90 -12.05 -0.24
C THR A 200 6.92 -13.55 0.08
N LYS A 201 5.76 -14.21 0.01
CA LYS A 201 5.74 -15.67 -0.04
C LYS A 201 6.42 -16.05 -1.36
N GLN A 202 7.63 -16.61 -1.27
CA GLN A 202 8.05 -17.54 -2.33
C GLN A 202 6.90 -18.53 -2.52
N PRO A 203 6.53 -18.89 -3.77
CA PRO A 203 5.41 -19.79 -3.99
C PRO A 203 5.65 -21.05 -3.13
N PRO A 204 4.70 -21.42 -2.26
CA PRO A 204 4.90 -22.55 -1.37
C PRO A 204 5.22 -23.80 -2.18
N SER A 205 6.14 -24.62 -1.68
CA SER A 205 6.42 -25.92 -2.29
C SER A 205 5.24 -26.85 -2.02
N PHE A 206 4.31 -26.92 -2.98
CA PHE A 206 3.13 -27.80 -2.89
C PHE A 206 3.54 -29.27 -2.81
N ARG A 207 2.84 -30.04 -1.96
CA ARG A 207 3.06 -31.49 -1.82
C ARG A 207 2.50 -32.26 -3.01
N HIS A 208 1.42 -31.77 -3.61
CA HIS A 208 0.76 -32.41 -4.74
C HIS A 208 0.40 -31.42 -5.86
N ALA A 209 0.46 -31.88 -7.12
CA ALA A 209 0.11 -31.07 -8.29
C ALA A 209 -1.33 -30.53 -8.24
N SER A 210 -2.25 -31.21 -7.54
CA SER A 210 -3.62 -30.73 -7.33
C SER A 210 -3.70 -29.49 -6.44
N GLU A 211 -2.77 -29.30 -5.51
CA GLU A 211 -2.73 -28.11 -4.64
C GLU A 211 -2.21 -26.90 -5.42
N GLU A 212 -1.18 -27.09 -6.25
CA GLU A 212 -0.66 -26.04 -7.14
C GLU A 212 -1.69 -25.59 -8.19
N GLU A 213 -2.42 -26.52 -8.79
CA GLU A 213 -3.50 -26.18 -9.71
C GLU A 213 -4.63 -25.42 -9.01
N PHE A 214 -4.95 -25.79 -7.77
CA PHE A 214 -5.98 -25.13 -6.99
C PHE A 214 -5.57 -23.71 -6.59
N SER A 215 -4.30 -23.51 -6.21
CA SER A 215 -3.76 -22.19 -5.87
C SER A 215 -3.85 -21.23 -7.06
N LYS A 216 -3.43 -21.68 -8.26
CA LYS A 216 -3.50 -20.88 -9.49
C LYS A 216 -4.93 -20.44 -9.81
N ILE A 217 -5.92 -21.28 -9.49
CA ILE A 217 -7.31 -20.92 -9.68
C ILE A 217 -7.72 -19.85 -8.68
N LEU A 218 -7.39 -20.00 -7.39
CA LEU A 218 -7.69 -18.99 -6.37
C LEU A 218 -7.04 -17.65 -6.73
N ASP A 219 -5.79 -17.68 -7.20
CA ASP A 219 -5.05 -16.50 -7.69
C ASP A 219 -5.76 -15.84 -8.88
N MET A 220 -6.17 -16.63 -9.88
CA MET A 220 -6.89 -16.15 -11.06
C MET A 220 -8.20 -15.42 -10.70
N TYR A 221 -8.87 -15.84 -9.64
CA TYR A 221 -10.09 -15.20 -9.14
C TYR A 221 -9.85 -14.17 -8.03
N ASN A 222 -8.59 -13.87 -7.73
CA ASN A 222 -8.17 -12.95 -6.67
C ASN A 222 -8.81 -13.29 -5.31
N ILE A 223 -8.92 -14.59 -5.01
CA ILE A 223 -9.39 -15.10 -3.73
C ILE A 223 -8.18 -15.26 -2.82
N ALA A 224 -8.11 -14.54 -1.70
CA ALA A 224 -7.02 -14.69 -0.74
C ALA A 224 -7.00 -16.10 -0.11
N TRP A 225 -5.81 -16.69 0.00
CA TRP A 225 -5.61 -18.03 0.57
C TRP A 225 -4.27 -18.21 1.28
N ASP A 226 -4.26 -19.10 2.27
CA ASP A 226 -3.05 -19.59 2.96
C ASP A 226 -2.89 -21.09 2.71
N TYR A 227 -1.68 -21.56 2.40
CA TYR A 227 -1.37 -22.99 2.23
C TYR A 227 -0.87 -23.61 3.55
N GLU A 228 -1.40 -24.77 3.92
CA GLU A 228 -1.13 -25.45 5.20
C GLU A 228 -1.11 -24.50 6.43
N PRO A 229 -2.14 -23.66 6.60
CA PRO A 229 -2.15 -22.51 7.52
C PRO A 229 -1.89 -22.88 8.98
N ARG A 230 -2.32 -24.08 9.39
CA ARG A 230 -2.17 -24.59 10.74
C ARG A 230 -2.37 -26.09 10.78
N THR A 231 -1.68 -26.74 11.71
CA THR A 231 -1.90 -28.14 12.08
C THR A 231 -2.77 -28.26 13.34
N PHE A 232 -3.80 -29.10 13.29
CA PHE A 232 -4.71 -29.43 14.38
C PHE A 232 -4.37 -30.81 14.95
N PRO A 233 -3.89 -30.92 16.19
CA PRO A 233 -3.79 -32.19 16.89
C PRO A 233 -5.17 -32.83 17.09
N ILE A 234 -5.34 -34.11 16.76
CA ILE A 234 -6.65 -34.79 16.84
C ILE A 234 -6.63 -36.06 17.70
N GLU A 235 -5.45 -36.61 17.98
CA GLU A 235 -5.25 -37.72 18.92
C GLU A 235 -3.91 -37.55 19.67
N TRP A 236 -3.87 -38.03 20.92
CA TRP A 236 -2.71 -38.00 21.81
C TRP A 236 -2.49 -39.38 22.45
N ASP A 237 -1.25 -39.69 22.88
CA ASP A 237 -0.95 -40.85 23.72
C ASP A 237 -1.23 -40.58 25.21
N ALA A 238 -0.98 -41.58 26.07
CA ALA A 238 -1.21 -41.48 27.51
C ALA A 238 -0.27 -40.45 28.19
N GLU A 239 0.86 -40.16 27.54
CA GLU A 239 1.87 -39.20 27.95
C GLU A 239 1.60 -37.77 27.45
N GLY A 240 0.56 -37.58 26.64
CA GLY A 240 0.14 -36.28 26.10
C GLY A 240 0.87 -35.86 24.83
N ASN A 241 1.64 -36.73 24.19
CA ASN A 241 2.26 -36.46 22.89
C ASN A 241 1.23 -36.62 21.76
N ILE A 242 1.34 -35.80 20.73
CA ILE A 242 0.44 -35.82 19.57
C ILE A 242 0.72 -37.08 18.74
N THR A 243 -0.26 -37.99 18.64
CA THR A 243 -0.14 -39.22 17.84
C THR A 243 -0.77 -39.09 16.46
N LYS A 244 -1.78 -38.23 16.31
CA LYS A 244 -2.34 -37.85 15.01
C LYS A 244 -2.66 -36.37 14.95
N ALA A 245 -2.39 -35.78 13.80
CA ALA A 245 -2.74 -34.41 13.48
C ALA A 245 -3.43 -34.31 12.11
N PHE A 246 -4.09 -33.19 11.89
CA PHE A 246 -4.75 -32.84 10.65
C PHE A 246 -4.33 -31.43 10.23
N THR A 247 -3.78 -31.29 9.04
CA THR A 247 -3.34 -30.01 8.47
C THR A 247 -4.18 -29.78 7.21
N PRO A 248 -5.12 -28.83 7.21
CA PRO A 248 -5.91 -28.52 6.03
C PRO A 248 -5.03 -27.98 4.92
N ASP A 249 -5.33 -28.34 3.67
CA ASP A 249 -4.54 -27.92 2.50
C ASP A 249 -4.54 -26.39 2.32
N PHE A 250 -5.70 -25.73 2.48
CA PHE A 250 -5.84 -24.28 2.35
C PHE A 250 -6.72 -23.65 3.45
N TYR A 251 -6.56 -22.35 3.69
CA TYR A 251 -7.53 -21.51 4.38
C TYR A 251 -7.88 -20.30 3.54
N LEU A 252 -9.16 -19.95 3.51
CA LEU A 252 -9.67 -18.78 2.79
C LEU A 252 -10.13 -17.74 3.82
N PRO A 253 -9.31 -16.72 4.14
CA PRO A 253 -9.59 -15.79 5.25
C PRO A 253 -10.92 -15.06 5.10
N ARG A 254 -11.26 -14.65 3.87
CA ARG A 254 -12.52 -13.95 3.57
C ARG A 254 -13.76 -14.75 3.99
N PHE A 255 -13.69 -16.07 3.93
CA PHE A 255 -14.81 -16.95 4.22
C PHE A 255 -14.66 -17.67 5.55
N ASP A 256 -13.59 -17.36 6.30
CA ASP A 256 -13.18 -18.10 7.49
C ASP A 256 -13.35 -19.61 7.31
N THR A 257 -12.80 -20.16 6.23
CA THR A 257 -13.05 -21.56 5.84
C THR A 257 -11.76 -22.27 5.47
N TYR A 258 -11.49 -23.39 6.14
CA TYR A 258 -10.45 -24.34 5.78
C TYR A 258 -10.94 -25.24 4.64
N ILE A 259 -10.09 -25.45 3.66
CA ILE A 259 -10.35 -26.30 2.50
C ILE A 259 -9.39 -27.48 2.52
N GLU A 260 -9.97 -28.68 2.41
CA GLU A 260 -9.25 -29.92 2.19
C GLU A 260 -9.57 -30.41 0.77
N ILE A 261 -8.55 -30.52 -0.08
CA ILE A 261 -8.70 -31.04 -1.44
C ILE A 261 -8.71 -32.56 -1.38
N THR A 262 -9.64 -33.18 -2.10
CA THR A 262 -9.65 -34.63 -2.29
C THR A 262 -9.85 -35.02 -3.74
N THR A 263 -9.22 -36.13 -4.13
CA THR A 263 -9.52 -36.86 -5.36
C THR A 263 -10.68 -37.83 -5.12
N MET A 264 -11.23 -38.42 -6.19
CA MET A 264 -12.36 -39.36 -6.14
C MET A 264 -11.99 -40.78 -5.64
N ASP A 265 -10.79 -41.02 -5.12
CA ASP A 265 -10.43 -42.33 -4.57
C ASP A 265 -11.09 -42.57 -3.20
N GLN A 266 -12.06 -43.49 -3.18
CA GLN A 266 -12.92 -43.79 -2.03
C GLN A 266 -12.17 -44.18 -0.74
N LYS A 267 -10.96 -44.76 -0.85
CA LYS A 267 -10.17 -45.12 0.34
C LYS A 267 -9.66 -43.89 1.07
N TYR A 268 -9.19 -42.88 0.35
CA TYR A 268 -8.64 -41.65 0.91
C TYR A 268 -9.73 -40.72 1.47
N VAL A 269 -10.91 -40.72 0.86
CA VAL A 269 -12.07 -39.95 1.31
C VAL A 269 -12.56 -40.39 2.70
N THR A 270 -12.51 -41.69 2.99
CA THR A 270 -13.00 -42.25 4.28
C THR A 270 -12.12 -41.82 5.45
N GLU A 271 -10.80 -41.86 5.27
CA GLU A 271 -9.84 -41.41 6.30
C GLU A 271 -9.91 -39.89 6.51
N LYS A 272 -9.93 -39.10 5.43
CA LYS A 272 -10.08 -37.63 5.51
C LYS A 272 -11.37 -37.23 6.24
N ASN A 273 -12.50 -37.86 5.90
CA ASN A 273 -13.78 -37.62 6.59
C ASN A 273 -13.76 -38.00 8.07
N ARG A 274 -12.97 -39.00 8.47
CA ARG A 274 -12.79 -39.36 9.88
C ARG A 274 -12.00 -38.29 10.62
N LYS A 275 -10.90 -37.79 10.04
CA LYS A 275 -10.09 -36.70 10.61
C LYS A 275 -10.87 -35.40 10.72
N VAL A 276 -11.63 -35.02 9.69
CA VAL A 276 -12.48 -33.83 9.69
C VAL A 276 -13.59 -33.90 10.74
N ARG A 277 -14.24 -35.07 10.90
CA ARG A 277 -15.21 -35.29 11.98
C ARG A 277 -14.57 -35.10 13.36
N ARG A 278 -13.42 -35.73 13.58
CA ARG A 278 -12.70 -35.61 14.85
C ARG A 278 -12.25 -34.18 15.13
N LEU A 279 -11.81 -33.45 14.11
CA LEU A 279 -11.48 -32.03 14.21
C LEU A 279 -12.71 -31.21 14.64
N ARG A 280 -13.88 -31.43 14.05
CA ARG A 280 -15.11 -30.71 14.43
C ARG A 280 -15.55 -31.01 15.87
N GLU A 281 -15.33 -32.22 16.36
CA GLU A 281 -15.60 -32.59 17.75
C GLU A 281 -14.67 -31.85 18.74
N LEU A 282 -13.37 -31.78 18.43
CA LEU A 282 -12.36 -31.19 19.32
C LEU A 282 -12.27 -29.66 19.20
N TYR A 283 -12.62 -29.11 18.04
CA TYR A 283 -12.51 -27.68 17.71
C TYR A 283 -13.86 -27.15 17.17
N PRO A 284 -14.89 -27.07 18.02
CA PRO A 284 -16.20 -26.55 17.62
C PRO A 284 -16.06 -25.11 17.13
N GLY A 285 -16.73 -24.79 16.02
CA GLY A 285 -16.62 -23.49 15.34
C GLY A 285 -15.59 -23.45 14.19
N THR A 286 -14.80 -24.50 13.99
CA THR A 286 -13.88 -24.58 12.83
C THR A 286 -14.65 -24.93 11.56
N ASN A 287 -14.76 -23.97 10.65
CA ASN A 287 -15.39 -24.16 9.35
C ASN A 287 -14.42 -24.87 8.40
N ILE A 288 -14.65 -26.15 8.15
CA ILE A 288 -13.84 -26.94 7.21
C ILE A 288 -14.71 -27.61 6.15
N ARG A 289 -14.31 -27.48 4.88
CA ARG A 289 -14.98 -28.07 3.72
C ARG A 289 -14.03 -28.97 2.94
N ILE A 290 -14.53 -30.14 2.56
CA ILE A 290 -13.84 -31.03 1.63
C ILE A 290 -14.29 -30.66 0.23
N VAL A 291 -13.35 -30.34 -0.64
CA VAL A 291 -13.62 -29.94 -2.02
C VAL A 291 -13.07 -31.01 -2.96
N PHE A 292 -13.97 -31.61 -3.74
CA PHE A 292 -13.59 -32.51 -4.81
C PHE A 292 -13.03 -31.70 -5.99
N LYS A 293 -11.88 -32.14 -6.51
CA LYS A 293 -11.24 -31.52 -7.68
C LYS A 293 -12.22 -31.32 -8.85
N ASN A 294 -13.04 -32.34 -9.16
CA ASN A 294 -13.98 -32.30 -10.28
C ASN A 294 -15.18 -31.36 -10.05
N ASP A 295 -15.66 -31.25 -8.82
CA ASP A 295 -16.79 -30.37 -8.50
C ASP A 295 -16.38 -28.90 -8.58
N PHE A 296 -15.14 -28.61 -8.16
CA PHE A 296 -14.56 -27.29 -8.30
C PHE A 296 -14.44 -26.87 -9.77
N TYR A 297 -13.90 -27.73 -10.65
CA TYR A 297 -13.88 -27.44 -12.08
C TYR A 297 -15.28 -27.29 -12.70
N SER A 298 -16.25 -28.08 -12.23
CA SER A 298 -17.63 -28.00 -12.70
C SER A 298 -18.30 -26.68 -12.30
N LEU A 299 -18.02 -26.19 -11.08
CA LEU A 299 -18.42 -24.87 -10.62
C LEU A 299 -17.84 -23.77 -11.51
N LEU A 300 -16.53 -23.80 -11.78
CA LEU A 300 -15.86 -22.82 -12.65
C LEU A 300 -16.45 -22.80 -14.07
N LYS A 301 -16.75 -23.98 -14.63
CA LYS A 301 -17.39 -24.11 -15.95
C LYS A 301 -18.80 -23.53 -15.96
N ARG A 302 -19.56 -23.67 -14.87
CA ARG A 302 -20.94 -23.17 -14.74
C ARG A 302 -21.01 -21.64 -14.62
N PHE A 303 -19.97 -20.99 -14.09
CA PHE A 303 -19.85 -19.53 -14.03
C PHE A 303 -19.35 -18.89 -15.34
N GLY A 304 -19.34 -19.63 -16.46
CA GLY A 304 -19.07 -19.07 -17.80
C GLY A 304 -17.60 -18.85 -18.14
N LEU A 305 -16.68 -19.54 -17.45
CA LEU A 305 -15.24 -19.33 -17.57
C LEU A 305 -14.57 -20.57 -18.20
N ARG A 306 -14.57 -20.65 -19.54
CA ARG A 306 -13.65 -21.52 -20.28
C ARG A 306 -13.47 -21.09 -21.73
N GLU A 307 -12.25 -20.70 -22.09
CA GLU A 307 -11.64 -21.17 -23.35
C GLU A 307 -10.27 -21.86 -23.15
N ASP A 308 -9.50 -21.60 -22.08
CA ASP A 308 -8.08 -22.00 -22.10
C ASP A 308 -7.68 -23.32 -21.43
N PHE A 309 -8.61 -24.25 -21.22
CA PHE A 309 -8.26 -25.63 -20.80
C PHE A 309 -8.88 -26.70 -21.71
N ALA A 310 -8.57 -26.60 -23.00
CA ALA A 310 -8.71 -27.72 -23.95
C ALA A 310 -7.35 -27.98 -24.61
N GLY A 311 -6.55 -28.85 -23.99
CA GLY A 311 -5.19 -29.14 -24.46
C GLY A 311 -4.59 -30.44 -23.94
N LYS A 312 -5.37 -31.54 -23.92
CA LYS A 312 -4.97 -32.94 -24.24
C LYS A 312 -6.08 -33.90 -23.76
N GLY A 313 -6.61 -34.64 -24.72
CA GLY A 313 -7.90 -35.31 -24.63
C GLY A 313 -7.98 -36.49 -23.66
N ILE A 314 -9.19 -36.70 -23.16
CA ILE A 314 -9.79 -38.02 -23.01
C ILE A 314 -11.21 -37.93 -23.59
N ASP A 315 -11.57 -39.00 -24.27
CA ASP A 315 -12.66 -39.25 -25.18
C ASP A 315 -14.05 -38.74 -24.72
N SER A 316 -14.77 -38.15 -25.65
CA SER A 316 -16.17 -37.78 -25.52
C SER A 316 -17.05 -39.02 -25.68
N LYS A 317 -17.76 -39.43 -24.62
CA LYS A 317 -19.01 -40.20 -24.73
C LYS A 317 -19.85 -40.05 -23.45
N GLU A 318 -21.15 -39.84 -23.70
CA GLU A 318 -22.29 -39.87 -22.77
C GLU A 318 -22.41 -38.72 -21.75
N ALA A 319 -22.90 -37.59 -22.24
CA ALA A 319 -23.77 -36.73 -21.46
C ALA A 319 -25.21 -37.24 -21.60
N ASP A 320 -25.63 -38.13 -20.70
CA ASP A 320 -27.05 -38.41 -20.50
C ASP A 320 -27.60 -37.39 -19.50
N ALA A 321 -28.54 -36.60 -20.00
CA ALA A 321 -29.32 -35.67 -19.20
C ALA A 321 -30.28 -36.44 -18.29
N LYS A 322 -30.09 -36.37 -16.97
CA LYS A 322 -31.19 -36.30 -15.98
C LYS A 322 -30.67 -36.16 -14.55
N GLY A 323 -31.21 -35.18 -13.85
CA GLY A 323 -31.20 -35.11 -12.39
C GLY A 323 -30.19 -34.13 -11.83
N ILE A 324 -30.64 -32.89 -11.58
CA ILE A 324 -30.79 -32.27 -10.25
C ILE A 324 -31.19 -30.81 -10.55
N GLU A 325 -32.41 -30.65 -11.07
CA GLU A 325 -33.25 -29.51 -10.70
C GLU A 325 -34.05 -30.00 -9.50
N GLY A 326 -33.87 -29.36 -8.36
CA GLY A 326 -34.64 -29.68 -7.15
C GLY A 326 -33.77 -29.69 -5.89
N LYS A 327 -33.68 -28.50 -5.26
CA LYS A 327 -33.65 -28.24 -3.79
C LYS A 327 -32.86 -26.97 -3.47
N ILE A 328 -33.47 -25.83 -3.79
CA ILE A 328 -33.34 -24.60 -3.00
C ILE A 328 -34.76 -24.05 -2.82
N VAL A 329 -35.62 -24.82 -2.16
CA VAL A 329 -36.82 -24.34 -1.45
C VAL A 329 -37.07 -25.38 -0.35
N GLU A 330 -37.46 -24.91 0.84
CA GLU A 330 -37.80 -25.65 2.08
C GLU A 330 -36.65 -25.88 3.07
N GLU A 331 -36.42 -24.89 3.93
CA GLU A 331 -36.48 -25.07 5.40
C GLU A 331 -36.41 -23.70 6.12
N THR A 332 -37.42 -22.85 5.89
CA THR A 332 -37.89 -21.88 6.88
C THR A 332 -39.41 -21.94 6.85
N GLY A 333 -39.98 -22.79 7.70
CA GLY A 333 -41.42 -23.00 7.77
C GLY A 333 -41.76 -24.20 8.66
N VAL A 334 -41.61 -24.02 9.97
CA VAL A 334 -42.38 -24.78 10.95
C VAL A 334 -43.64 -23.95 11.23
N GLU A 335 -44.78 -24.39 10.72
CA GLU A 335 -46.12 -24.16 11.28
C GLU A 335 -46.60 -25.53 11.80
N GLY A 336 -47.35 -25.69 12.89
CA GLY A 336 -48.01 -24.77 13.80
C GLY A 336 -48.77 -25.60 14.86
N GLU A 337 -49.64 -24.91 15.60
CA GLU A 337 -50.62 -25.38 16.61
C GLU A 337 -50.12 -25.68 18.04
#